data_AF-A0A7S3RIM3-F1
#
_entry.id   AF-A0A7S3RIM3-F1
#
_cell.length_a   1.000
_cell.length_b   1.000
_cell.length_c   1.000
_cell.angle_alpha   90.00
_cell.angle_beta   90.00
_cell.angle_gamma   90.00
#
_symmetry.space_group_name_H-M   'P 1'
#
loop_
_entity.id
_entity.type
_entity.pdbx_description
1 polymer ?
#
loop_
_entity_poly.entity_id
_entity_poly.type
_entity_poly.pdbx_seq_one_letter_code
_entity_poly.pdbx_strand_id
1 'polypeptide(L)'
;PSPSVLQSTSKPLNYCLARNLQAAGRGAPVHEHVGFEPSGRAFNEFCLNAQGLPHNPLINAGAIIVASLIEPAKEPAARFDEVIGFYRRLSGGGAGNIGFDNGVFLSEKHHADRNVALAYHMRQHGAFDGYPTPSQLQDHLDLYFQTCSVTINSEVGAVMAATLANHGTCPTSGEAVVSPYIVKDVLSIMHGCGMYDFSGQFGFTVGLPAKSGVSGAVMLVVPGVGGFCIYSPRLDEHGNSVRGLAFCNAFARLTASRYHVFG
;
A
#
# COMPACT_ATOMS: atom_id res chain seq x y z
N PRO A 1 -14.87 11.64 11.59
CA PRO A 1 -13.41 11.74 11.88
C PRO A 1 -12.69 12.64 10.87
N SER A 2 -11.67 13.40 11.28
CA SER A 2 -10.91 14.28 10.38
C SER A 2 -10.12 13.46 9.34
N PRO A 3 -10.01 13.94 8.08
CA PRO A 3 -9.22 13.27 7.06
C PRO A 3 -7.72 13.27 7.40
N SER A 4 -7.04 12.21 6.99
CA SER A 4 -5.60 12.01 7.14
C SER A 4 -5.00 11.45 5.86
N VAL A 5 -3.78 11.84 5.53
CA VAL A 5 -3.05 11.28 4.38
C VAL A 5 -2.78 9.78 4.57
N LEU A 6 -2.97 8.99 3.51
CA LEU A 6 -2.73 7.55 3.48
C LEU A 6 -1.25 7.23 3.72
N GLN A 7 -0.34 8.00 3.14
CA GLN A 7 1.09 7.70 3.22
C GLN A 7 1.35 6.25 2.75
N SER A 8 2.20 5.50 3.44
CA SER A 8 2.50 4.11 3.09
C SER A 8 1.30 3.15 3.17
N THR A 9 0.14 3.54 3.73
CA THR A 9 -1.06 2.69 3.67
C THR A 9 -1.70 2.65 2.28
N SER A 10 -1.28 3.51 1.33
CA SER A 10 -1.68 3.45 -0.08
C SER A 10 -1.02 2.29 -0.84
N LYS A 11 0.18 1.87 -0.41
CA LYS A 11 1.01 0.85 -1.08
C LYS A 11 0.28 -0.48 -1.36
N PRO A 12 -0.41 -1.12 -0.39
CA PRO A 12 -1.14 -2.36 -0.69
C PRO A 12 -2.30 -2.13 -1.67
N LEU A 13 -2.94 -0.96 -1.64
CA LEU A 13 -4.02 -0.62 -2.56
C LEU A 13 -3.49 -0.42 -3.99
N ASN A 14 -2.35 0.25 -4.14
CA ASN A 14 -1.72 0.43 -5.45
C ASN A 14 -1.17 -0.88 -6.02
N TYR A 15 -0.61 -1.74 -5.17
CA TYR A 15 -0.20 -3.09 -5.58
C TYR A 15 -1.41 -3.90 -6.06
N CYS A 16 -2.53 -3.83 -5.31
CA CYS A 16 -3.80 -4.44 -5.70
C CYS A 16 -4.28 -3.94 -7.08
N LEU A 17 -4.23 -2.62 -7.32
CA LEU A 17 -4.57 -2.03 -8.61
C LEU A 17 -3.65 -2.53 -9.74
N ALA A 18 -2.34 -2.54 -9.53
CA ALA A 18 -1.38 -2.99 -10.54
C ALA A 18 -1.63 -4.47 -10.92
N ARG A 19 -1.88 -5.34 -9.93
CA ARG A 19 -2.27 -6.74 -10.18
C ARG A 19 -3.60 -6.85 -10.92
N ASN A 20 -4.56 -5.98 -10.62
CA ASN A 20 -5.85 -5.95 -11.30
C ASN A 20 -5.74 -5.48 -12.77
N LEU A 21 -4.88 -4.49 -13.05
CA LEU A 21 -4.56 -4.05 -14.41
C LEU A 21 -3.84 -5.15 -15.19
N GLN A 22 -2.86 -5.83 -14.58
CA GLN A 22 -2.20 -7.00 -15.17
C GLN A 22 -3.23 -8.08 -15.55
N ALA A 23 -4.12 -8.44 -14.63
CA ALA A 23 -5.16 -9.44 -14.86
C ALA A 23 -6.11 -9.07 -16.01
N ALA A 24 -6.35 -7.77 -16.20
CA ALA A 24 -7.16 -7.23 -17.28
C ALA A 24 -6.39 -7.07 -18.62
N GLY A 25 -5.12 -7.47 -18.70
CA GLY A 25 -4.27 -7.27 -19.89
C GLY A 25 -3.88 -5.82 -20.15
N ARG A 26 -4.02 -4.94 -19.14
CA ARG A 26 -3.73 -3.50 -19.20
C ARG A 26 -2.42 -3.11 -18.50
N GLY A 27 -1.67 -4.07 -17.97
CA GLY A 27 -0.43 -3.82 -17.26
C GLY A 27 0.58 -4.96 -17.43
N ALA A 28 1.85 -4.65 -17.23
CA ALA A 28 2.94 -5.63 -17.28
C ALA A 28 2.87 -6.63 -16.09
N PRO A 29 3.56 -7.78 -16.18
CA PRO A 29 3.64 -8.72 -15.08
C PRO A 29 4.29 -8.10 -13.83
N VAL A 30 3.50 -7.83 -12.80
CA VAL A 30 3.98 -7.08 -11.61
C VAL A 30 5.22 -7.73 -10.97
N HIS A 31 5.22 -9.06 -10.87
CA HIS A 31 6.31 -9.80 -10.21
C HIS A 31 7.53 -10.07 -11.09
N GLU A 32 7.56 -9.59 -12.32
CA GLU A 32 8.81 -9.48 -13.11
C GLU A 32 9.60 -8.22 -12.73
N HIS A 33 8.95 -7.24 -12.06
CA HIS A 33 9.54 -5.95 -11.71
C HIS A 33 9.70 -5.75 -10.19
N VAL A 34 8.95 -6.48 -9.36
CA VAL A 34 9.03 -6.41 -7.90
C VAL A 34 8.83 -7.77 -7.26
N GLY A 35 9.65 -8.10 -6.25
CA GLY A 35 9.50 -9.33 -5.48
C GLY A 35 8.25 -9.36 -4.59
N PHE A 36 8.19 -10.37 -3.72
CA PHE A 36 7.09 -10.58 -2.78
C PHE A 36 7.58 -11.05 -1.40
N GLU A 37 8.87 -10.88 -1.11
CA GLU A 37 9.50 -11.35 0.13
C GLU A 37 9.91 -10.17 1.04
N PRO A 38 9.94 -10.37 2.36
CA PRO A 38 10.58 -9.42 3.27
C PRO A 38 12.04 -9.19 2.88
N SER A 39 12.56 -7.97 3.05
CA SER A 39 13.96 -7.66 2.74
C SER A 39 14.95 -8.31 3.73
N GLY A 40 14.51 -8.60 4.95
CA GLY A 40 15.39 -9.03 6.05
C GLY A 40 16.38 -7.95 6.52
N ARG A 41 16.26 -6.73 5.98
CA ARG A 41 17.07 -5.55 6.28
C ARG A 41 16.17 -4.40 6.69
N ALA A 42 16.74 -3.38 7.31
CA ALA A 42 16.01 -2.17 7.69
C ALA A 42 15.17 -1.65 6.51
N PHE A 43 13.91 -1.31 6.76
CA PHE A 43 12.97 -0.90 5.71
C PHE A 43 13.44 0.34 4.90
N ASN A 44 14.38 1.10 5.46
CA ASN A 44 14.94 2.31 4.87
C ASN A 44 16.26 2.08 4.10
N GLU A 45 16.77 0.86 4.04
CA GLU A 45 18.02 0.56 3.33
C GLU A 45 17.81 0.55 1.80
N PHE A 46 18.84 0.98 1.05
CA PHE A 46 18.87 0.87 -0.41
C PHE A 46 19.25 -0.57 -0.80
N CYS A 47 18.30 -1.50 -0.68
CA CYS A 47 18.54 -2.90 -1.01
C CYS A 47 17.58 -3.40 -2.09
N LEU A 48 18.17 -3.94 -3.16
CA LEU A 48 17.51 -4.74 -4.18
C LEU A 48 17.85 -6.21 -3.93
N ASN A 49 17.01 -7.11 -4.42
CA ASN A 49 17.25 -8.55 -4.35
C ASN A 49 18.35 -8.97 -5.34
N ALA A 50 18.69 -10.26 -5.37
CA ALA A 50 19.73 -10.80 -6.25
C ALA A 50 19.46 -10.61 -7.75
N GLN A 51 18.20 -10.35 -8.12
CA GLN A 51 17.75 -10.09 -9.49
C GLN A 51 17.74 -8.59 -9.82
N GLY A 52 18.18 -7.71 -8.91
CA GLY A 52 18.14 -6.26 -9.11
C GLY A 52 16.75 -5.65 -8.96
N LEU A 53 15.80 -6.37 -8.36
CA LEU A 53 14.42 -5.92 -8.15
C LEU A 53 14.18 -5.52 -6.69
N PRO A 54 13.21 -4.63 -6.40
CA PRO A 54 12.78 -4.39 -5.02
C PRO A 54 12.24 -5.67 -4.38
N HIS A 55 12.49 -5.86 -3.07
CA HIS A 55 12.10 -7.08 -2.36
C HIS A 55 10.58 -7.34 -2.33
N ASN A 56 9.77 -6.30 -2.15
CA ASN A 56 8.32 -6.38 -2.10
C ASN A 56 7.67 -5.02 -2.42
N PRO A 57 6.36 -4.97 -2.75
CA PRO A 57 5.67 -3.73 -3.09
C PRO A 57 5.39 -2.78 -1.90
N LEU A 58 5.63 -3.19 -0.65
CA LEU A 58 5.29 -2.40 0.54
C LEU A 58 6.44 -1.55 1.10
N ILE A 59 7.66 -1.74 0.56
CA ILE A 59 8.79 -0.81 0.73
C ILE A 59 8.76 0.29 -0.34
N ASN A 60 9.51 1.38 -0.15
CA ASN A 60 9.48 2.53 -1.07
C ASN A 60 9.92 2.14 -2.49
N ALA A 61 10.98 1.34 -2.62
CA ALA A 61 11.48 0.85 -3.90
C ALA A 61 10.37 0.15 -4.71
N GLY A 62 9.72 -0.83 -4.08
CA GLY A 62 8.63 -1.58 -4.72
C GLY A 62 7.40 -0.72 -4.98
N ALA A 63 7.07 0.22 -4.10
CA ALA A 63 5.94 1.13 -4.31
C ALA A 63 6.16 2.08 -5.50
N ILE A 64 7.39 2.53 -5.75
CA ILE A 64 7.75 3.33 -6.93
C ILE A 64 7.64 2.47 -8.21
N ILE A 65 8.11 1.22 -8.18
CA ILE A 65 7.91 0.29 -9.30
C ILE A 65 6.42 0.06 -9.55
N VAL A 66 5.63 -0.24 -8.51
CA VAL A 66 4.17 -0.39 -8.63
C VAL A 66 3.53 0.85 -9.25
N ALA A 67 3.96 2.06 -8.85
CA ALA A 67 3.48 3.29 -9.47
C ALA A 67 3.83 3.37 -10.96
N SER A 68 5.03 2.93 -11.37
CA SER A 68 5.41 2.89 -12.79
C SER A 68 4.57 1.92 -13.62
N LEU A 69 4.00 0.88 -13.02
CA LEU A 69 3.18 -0.12 -13.71
C LEU A 69 1.71 0.31 -13.90
N ILE A 70 1.28 1.37 -13.22
CA ILE A 70 -0.09 1.88 -13.33
C ILE A 70 -0.20 2.75 -14.58
N GLU A 71 -0.77 2.18 -15.64
CA GLU A 71 -1.15 2.84 -16.89
C GLU A 71 -0.02 3.75 -17.46
N PRO A 72 1.22 3.25 -17.63
CA PRO A 72 2.37 4.10 -17.99
C PRO A 72 2.25 4.80 -19.35
N ALA A 73 1.35 4.34 -20.21
CA ALA A 73 1.08 4.95 -21.52
C ALA A 73 0.07 6.12 -21.45
N LYS A 74 -0.61 6.32 -20.32
CA LYS A 74 -1.56 7.43 -20.14
C LYS A 74 -0.84 8.67 -19.61
N GLU A 75 -1.45 9.83 -19.87
CA GLU A 75 -1.04 11.11 -19.27
C GLU A 75 -1.04 11.04 -17.73
N PRO A 76 -0.12 11.75 -17.03
CA PRO A 76 0.01 11.69 -15.58
C PRO A 76 -1.30 11.90 -14.80
N ALA A 77 -2.14 12.85 -15.22
CA ALA A 77 -3.43 13.11 -14.57
C ALA A 77 -4.39 11.90 -14.69
N ALA A 78 -4.45 11.27 -15.85
CA ALA A 78 -5.31 10.10 -16.08
C ALA A 78 -4.83 8.87 -15.30
N ARG A 79 -3.52 8.75 -15.04
CA ARG A 79 -2.96 7.71 -14.15
C ARG A 79 -3.43 7.91 -12.71
N PHE A 80 -3.42 9.14 -12.23
CA PHE A 80 -3.92 9.47 -10.89
C PHE A 80 -5.45 9.26 -10.79
N ASP A 81 -6.21 9.62 -11.81
CA ASP A 81 -7.66 9.36 -11.87
C ASP A 81 -8.00 7.87 -11.79
N GLU A 82 -7.19 7.00 -12.42
CA GLU A 82 -7.34 5.54 -12.31
C GLU A 82 -7.17 5.07 -10.84
N VAL A 83 -6.17 5.60 -10.13
CA VAL A 83 -5.93 5.31 -8.71
C VAL A 83 -7.12 5.75 -7.86
N ILE A 84 -7.58 6.99 -8.01
CA ILE A 84 -8.71 7.53 -7.24
C ILE A 84 -10.01 6.79 -7.58
N GLY A 85 -10.24 6.47 -8.85
CA GLY A 85 -11.36 5.65 -9.29
C GLY A 85 -11.37 4.28 -8.61
N PHE A 86 -10.21 3.62 -8.56
CA PHE A 86 -10.06 2.35 -7.86
C PHE A 86 -10.35 2.46 -6.35
N TYR A 87 -9.84 3.50 -5.69
CA TYR A 87 -10.10 3.75 -4.26
C TYR A 87 -11.59 4.01 -3.97
N ARG A 88 -12.28 4.74 -4.85
CA ARG A 88 -13.74 4.96 -4.75
C ARG A 88 -14.52 3.65 -4.83
N ARG A 89 -14.14 2.76 -5.74
CA ARG A 89 -14.75 1.42 -5.86
C ARG A 89 -14.52 0.58 -4.61
N LEU A 90 -13.28 0.54 -4.11
CA LEU A 90 -12.94 -0.16 -2.86
C LEU A 90 -13.68 0.35 -1.62
N SER A 91 -14.07 1.63 -1.59
CA SER A 91 -14.81 2.25 -0.48
C SER A 91 -16.32 2.35 -0.71
N GLY A 92 -16.81 1.91 -1.87
CA GLY A 92 -18.23 1.92 -2.24
C GLY A 92 -18.84 3.32 -2.46
N GLY A 93 -18.01 4.37 -2.52
CA GLY A 93 -18.43 5.76 -2.79
C GLY A 93 -19.26 6.47 -1.70
N GLY A 94 -19.91 5.73 -0.79
CA GLY A 94 -20.77 6.27 0.27
C GLY A 94 -20.10 6.46 1.64
N ALA A 95 -18.91 5.92 1.86
CA ALA A 95 -18.25 5.89 3.18
C ALA A 95 -17.55 7.20 3.59
N GLY A 96 -17.56 8.22 2.72
CA GLY A 96 -16.89 9.50 2.96
C GLY A 96 -16.13 10.00 1.73
N ASN A 97 -15.46 11.14 1.87
CA ASN A 97 -14.72 11.75 0.77
C ASN A 97 -13.27 11.27 0.70
N ILE A 98 -12.80 10.95 -0.51
CA ILE A 98 -11.39 10.74 -0.82
C ILE A 98 -10.86 12.08 -1.33
N GLY A 99 -10.02 12.71 -0.54
CA GLY A 99 -9.40 14.00 -0.85
C GLY A 99 -7.94 13.88 -1.25
N PHE A 100 -7.28 15.03 -1.36
CA PHE A 100 -5.87 15.15 -1.70
C PHE A 100 -5.24 16.32 -0.95
N ASP A 101 -4.09 16.10 -0.33
CA ASP A 101 -3.33 17.15 0.34
C ASP A 101 -2.17 17.62 -0.55
N ASN A 102 -2.38 18.74 -1.23
CA ASN A 102 -1.35 19.32 -2.10
C ASN A 102 -0.13 19.83 -1.32
N GLY A 103 -0.30 20.23 -0.06
CA GLY A 103 0.81 20.69 0.78
C GLY A 103 1.77 19.55 1.11
N VAL A 104 1.22 18.39 1.47
CA VAL A 104 2.00 17.15 1.68
C VAL A 104 2.67 16.70 0.38
N PHE A 105 1.94 16.71 -0.74
CA PHE A 105 2.51 16.34 -2.05
C PHE A 105 3.73 17.18 -2.43
N LEU A 106 3.61 18.52 -2.35
CA LEU A 106 4.71 19.42 -2.66
C LEU A 106 5.88 19.22 -1.69
N SER A 107 5.59 19.05 -0.39
CA SER A 107 6.61 18.80 0.62
C SER A 107 7.40 17.51 0.35
N GLU A 108 6.71 16.40 0.05
CA GLU A 108 7.33 15.12 -0.29
C GLU A 108 8.17 15.22 -1.56
N LYS A 109 7.66 15.90 -2.59
CA LYS A 109 8.37 16.11 -3.84
C LYS A 109 9.63 16.95 -3.67
N HIS A 110 9.60 17.99 -2.82
CA HIS A 110 10.77 18.84 -2.55
C HIS A 110 11.86 18.16 -1.73
N HIS A 111 11.51 17.18 -0.88
CA HIS A 111 12.45 16.44 -0.03
C HIS A 111 12.66 14.99 -0.51
N ALA A 112 12.58 14.79 -1.81
CA ALA A 112 12.51 13.49 -2.45
C ALA A 112 13.87 12.82 -2.74
N ASP A 113 15.01 13.41 -2.37
CA ASP A 113 16.36 12.98 -2.77
C ASP A 113 16.57 11.47 -2.67
N ARG A 114 16.13 10.87 -1.55
CA ARG A 114 16.22 9.43 -1.31
C ARG A 114 15.41 8.61 -2.33
N ASN A 115 14.17 9.01 -2.60
CA ASN A 115 13.30 8.32 -3.55
C ASN A 115 13.77 8.53 -5.00
N VAL A 116 14.30 9.72 -5.33
CA VAL A 116 14.92 10.01 -6.61
C VAL A 116 16.14 9.12 -6.83
N ALA A 117 17.07 9.08 -5.86
CA ALA A 117 18.25 8.22 -5.93
C ALA A 117 17.86 6.75 -6.11
N LEU A 118 16.82 6.29 -5.40
CA LEU A 118 16.31 4.93 -5.49
C LEU A 118 15.74 4.62 -6.87
N ALA A 119 15.00 5.55 -7.47
CA ALA A 119 14.47 5.42 -8.82
C ALA A 119 15.58 5.30 -9.87
N TYR A 120 16.63 6.12 -9.80
CA TYR A 120 17.78 6.00 -10.70
C TYR A 120 18.57 4.71 -10.47
N HIS A 121 18.72 4.27 -9.21
CA HIS A 121 19.36 3.00 -8.89
C HIS A 121 18.59 1.82 -9.48
N MET A 122 17.26 1.77 -9.34
CA MET A 122 16.40 0.75 -9.94
C MET A 122 16.42 0.79 -11.47
N ARG A 123 16.49 1.99 -12.07
CA ARG A 123 16.62 2.17 -13.53
C ARG A 123 17.94 1.60 -14.05
N GLN A 124 19.04 1.82 -13.34
CA GLN A 124 20.34 1.25 -13.70
C GLN A 124 20.32 -0.29 -13.69
N HIS A 125 19.58 -0.89 -12.74
CA HIS A 125 19.47 -2.35 -12.58
C HIS A 125 18.37 -2.99 -13.45
N GLY A 126 17.66 -2.21 -14.27
CA GLY A 126 16.63 -2.74 -15.18
C GLY A 126 15.35 -3.22 -14.48
N ALA A 127 15.03 -2.67 -13.30
CA ALA A 127 13.84 -3.09 -12.55
C ALA A 127 12.51 -2.59 -13.13
N PHE A 128 12.54 -1.49 -13.88
CA PHE A 128 11.34 -0.94 -14.54
C PHE A 128 10.93 -1.77 -15.76
N ASP A 129 9.68 -1.64 -16.17
CA ASP A 129 9.25 -2.12 -17.49
C ASP A 129 9.88 -1.24 -18.58
N GLY A 130 10.75 -1.85 -19.39
CA GLY A 130 11.61 -1.13 -20.32
C GLY A 130 12.65 -0.23 -19.64
N TYR A 131 13.08 0.82 -20.35
CA TYR A 131 14.09 1.76 -19.87
C TYR A 131 13.54 3.19 -19.89
N PRO A 132 12.84 3.63 -18.82
CA PRO A 132 12.17 4.93 -18.81
C PRO A 132 13.18 6.07 -19.00
N THR A 133 12.76 7.12 -19.71
CA THR A 133 13.51 8.38 -19.79
C THR A 133 13.51 9.09 -18.44
N PRO A 134 14.40 10.08 -18.19
CA PRO A 134 14.34 10.88 -16.97
C PRO A 134 12.98 11.55 -16.73
N SER A 135 12.28 11.97 -17.79
CA SER A 135 10.93 12.52 -17.69
C SER A 135 9.91 11.48 -17.21
N GLN A 136 9.91 10.29 -17.82
CA GLN A 136 9.00 9.20 -17.41
C GLN A 136 9.29 8.75 -15.97
N LEU A 137 10.56 8.72 -15.57
CA LEU A 137 10.94 8.42 -14.20
C LEU A 137 10.38 9.44 -13.21
N GLN A 138 10.40 10.73 -13.58
CA GLN A 138 9.74 11.79 -12.81
C GLN A 138 8.23 11.59 -12.74
N ASP A 139 7.58 11.19 -13.84
CA ASP A 139 6.13 10.91 -13.85
C ASP A 139 5.77 9.70 -12.96
N HIS A 140 6.66 8.73 -12.81
CA HIS A 140 6.47 7.60 -11.88
C HIS A 140 6.62 8.03 -10.43
N LEU A 141 7.62 8.86 -10.13
CA LEU A 141 7.83 9.44 -8.81
C LEU A 141 6.69 10.38 -8.40
N ASP A 142 6.22 11.22 -9.32
CA ASP A 142 5.10 12.13 -9.07
C ASP A 142 3.83 11.35 -8.74
N LEU A 143 3.51 10.28 -9.49
CA LEU A 143 2.37 9.43 -9.14
C LEU A 143 2.54 8.79 -7.76
N TYR A 144 3.75 8.30 -7.43
CA TYR A 144 4.04 7.76 -6.11
C TYR A 144 3.74 8.78 -4.99
N PHE A 145 4.28 10.00 -5.08
CA PHE A 145 4.03 11.07 -4.10
C PHE A 145 2.55 11.48 -4.05
N GLN A 146 1.88 11.53 -5.20
CA GLN A 146 0.45 11.80 -5.25
C GLN A 146 -0.34 10.76 -4.45
N THR A 147 -0.05 9.46 -4.62
CA THR A 147 -0.76 8.41 -3.88
C THR A 147 -0.49 8.44 -2.37
N CYS A 148 0.70 8.88 -1.94
CA CYS A 148 0.99 9.08 -0.51
C CYS A 148 0.23 10.26 0.08
N SER A 149 -0.13 11.24 -0.76
CA SER A 149 -0.80 12.49 -0.39
C SER A 149 -2.34 12.43 -0.48
N VAL A 150 -2.90 11.29 -0.90
CA VAL A 150 -4.36 11.06 -0.87
C VAL A 150 -4.85 11.03 0.57
N THR A 151 -5.92 11.77 0.88
CA THR A 151 -6.50 11.82 2.22
C THR A 151 -7.77 11.00 2.32
N ILE A 152 -7.90 10.22 3.38
CA ILE A 152 -9.13 9.49 3.74
C ILE A 152 -9.45 9.70 5.22
N ASN A 153 -10.68 9.44 5.63
CA ASN A 153 -11.03 9.25 7.04
C ASN A 153 -10.98 7.74 7.40
N SER A 154 -11.04 7.42 8.69
CA SER A 154 -11.06 6.03 9.17
C SER A 154 -12.22 5.19 8.63
N GLU A 155 -13.37 5.80 8.30
CA GLU A 155 -14.54 5.08 7.79
C GLU A 155 -14.27 4.57 6.36
N VAL A 156 -13.79 5.45 5.47
CA VAL A 156 -13.36 5.10 4.11
C VAL A 156 -12.31 3.99 4.14
N GLY A 157 -11.28 4.14 4.98
CA GLY A 157 -10.21 3.15 5.10
C GLY A 157 -10.69 1.81 5.65
N ALA A 158 -11.64 1.82 6.59
CA ALA A 158 -12.22 0.59 7.12
C ALA A 158 -13.02 -0.16 6.05
N VAL A 159 -13.76 0.55 5.19
CA VAL A 159 -14.47 -0.08 4.06
C VAL A 159 -13.49 -0.64 3.03
N MET A 160 -12.42 0.09 2.68
CA MET A 160 -11.37 -0.44 1.79
C MET A 160 -10.75 -1.73 2.34
N ALA A 161 -10.42 -1.75 3.64
CA ALA A 161 -9.91 -2.94 4.31
C ALA A 161 -10.95 -4.07 4.35
N ALA A 162 -12.24 -3.74 4.54
CA ALA A 162 -13.32 -4.71 4.54
C ALA A 162 -13.58 -5.29 3.14
N THR A 163 -13.36 -4.52 2.07
CA THR A 163 -13.36 -5.04 0.69
C THR A 163 -12.29 -6.10 0.49
N LEU A 164 -11.08 -5.89 1.03
CA LEU A 164 -10.03 -6.93 1.03
C LEU A 164 -10.41 -8.11 1.94
N ALA A 165 -11.04 -7.87 3.09
CA ALA A 165 -11.53 -8.94 3.96
C ALA A 165 -12.60 -9.81 3.29
N ASN A 166 -13.40 -9.19 2.42
CA ASN A 166 -14.54 -9.79 1.72
C ASN A 166 -14.18 -10.22 0.29
N HIS A 167 -12.97 -10.76 0.12
CA HIS A 167 -12.50 -11.36 -1.13
C HIS A 167 -12.57 -10.45 -2.37
N GLY A 168 -12.51 -9.13 -2.16
CA GLY A 168 -12.49 -8.13 -3.22
C GLY A 168 -13.85 -7.55 -3.60
N THR A 169 -14.92 -7.99 -2.94
CA THR A 169 -16.26 -7.42 -3.08
C THR A 169 -16.49 -6.35 -2.02
N CYS A 170 -16.81 -5.13 -2.45
CA CYS A 170 -17.05 -4.03 -1.53
C CYS A 170 -18.34 -4.27 -0.72
N PRO A 171 -18.28 -4.35 0.63
CA PRO A 171 -19.43 -4.76 1.43
C PRO A 171 -20.55 -3.71 1.48
N THR A 172 -20.25 -2.44 1.16
CA THR A 172 -21.24 -1.36 1.18
C THR A 172 -21.91 -1.11 -0.17
N SER A 173 -21.26 -1.46 -1.29
CA SER A 173 -21.82 -1.32 -2.64
C SER A 173 -22.22 -2.64 -3.29
N GLY A 174 -21.72 -3.78 -2.79
CA GLY A 174 -21.90 -5.10 -3.42
C GLY A 174 -21.05 -5.31 -4.69
N GLU A 175 -20.22 -4.33 -5.05
CA GLU A 175 -19.43 -4.37 -6.28
C GLU A 175 -18.24 -5.34 -6.14
N ALA A 176 -18.07 -6.26 -7.09
CA ALA A 176 -16.85 -7.07 -7.21
C ALA A 176 -15.72 -6.21 -7.81
N VAL A 177 -14.89 -5.61 -6.95
CA VAL A 177 -13.84 -4.66 -7.36
C VAL A 177 -12.58 -5.38 -7.83
N VAL A 178 -12.21 -6.45 -7.13
CA VAL A 178 -10.96 -7.20 -7.32
C VAL A 178 -11.25 -8.69 -7.22
N SER A 179 -10.52 -9.52 -7.97
CA SER A 179 -10.66 -10.97 -7.87
C SER A 179 -10.10 -11.52 -6.54
N PRO A 180 -10.66 -12.62 -6.01
CA PRO A 180 -10.18 -13.23 -4.77
C PRO A 180 -8.70 -13.65 -4.78
N TYR A 181 -8.16 -14.05 -5.94
CA TYR A 181 -6.76 -14.46 -6.04
C TYR A 181 -5.80 -13.28 -5.90
N ILE A 182 -6.14 -12.09 -6.43
CA ILE A 182 -5.34 -10.88 -6.23
C ILE A 182 -5.42 -10.45 -4.76
N VAL A 183 -6.59 -10.54 -4.14
CA VAL A 183 -6.76 -10.25 -2.72
C VAL A 183 -5.87 -11.16 -1.86
N LYS A 184 -5.78 -12.45 -2.19
CA LYS A 184 -4.85 -13.37 -1.53
C LYS A 184 -3.40 -12.87 -1.61
N ASP A 185 -2.94 -12.45 -2.80
CA ASP A 185 -1.58 -11.92 -2.97
C ASP A 185 -1.35 -10.68 -2.09
N VAL A 186 -2.30 -9.72 -2.11
CA VAL A 186 -2.25 -8.48 -1.33
C VAL A 186 -2.16 -8.77 0.17
N LEU A 187 -3.03 -9.65 0.69
CA LEU A 187 -3.05 -10.02 2.10
C LEU A 187 -1.79 -10.77 2.52
N SER A 188 -1.23 -11.61 1.64
CA SER A 188 0.02 -12.33 1.90
C SER A 188 1.19 -11.37 2.10
N ILE A 189 1.31 -10.36 1.22
CA ILE A 189 2.38 -9.37 1.34
C ILE A 189 2.12 -8.42 2.51
N MET A 190 0.88 -8.02 2.78
CA MET A 190 0.54 -7.22 3.98
C MET A 190 0.91 -7.96 5.27
N HIS A 191 0.70 -9.28 5.33
CA HIS A 191 1.08 -10.08 6.49
C HIS A 191 2.60 -10.12 6.70
N GLY A 192 3.39 -10.33 5.64
CA GLY A 192 4.86 -10.44 5.76
C GLY A 192 5.63 -9.12 5.80
N CYS A 193 5.09 -8.05 5.21
CA CYS A 193 5.84 -6.82 4.92
C CYS A 193 5.12 -5.53 5.38
N GLY A 194 4.03 -5.66 6.13
CA GLY A 194 3.08 -4.58 6.39
C GLY A 194 3.51 -3.49 7.39
N MET A 195 4.35 -3.84 8.35
CA MET A 195 4.56 -3.07 9.59
C MET A 195 6.02 -2.62 9.77
N TYR A 196 6.70 -2.31 8.67
CA TYR A 196 8.13 -1.97 8.65
C TYR A 196 8.98 -3.08 9.29
N ASP A 197 10.00 -2.73 10.07
CA ASP A 197 10.86 -3.68 10.77
C ASP A 197 10.10 -4.48 11.85
N PHE A 198 8.88 -4.05 12.21
CA PHE A 198 7.99 -4.76 13.15
C PHE A 198 7.15 -5.86 12.48
N SER A 199 7.23 -6.05 11.15
CA SER A 199 6.38 -7.02 10.43
C SER A 199 6.47 -8.45 10.96
N GLY A 200 7.69 -8.93 11.25
CA GLY A 200 7.88 -10.28 11.79
C GLY A 200 7.28 -10.46 13.20
N GLN A 201 7.46 -9.47 14.08
CA GLN A 201 6.88 -9.50 15.42
C GLN A 201 5.35 -9.39 15.37
N PHE A 202 4.81 -8.50 14.54
CA PHE A 202 3.37 -8.35 14.33
C PHE A 202 2.72 -9.63 13.81
N GLY A 203 3.37 -10.31 12.87
CA GLY A 203 2.92 -11.59 12.34
C GLY A 203 2.87 -12.70 13.39
N PHE A 204 3.78 -12.68 14.38
CA PHE A 204 3.82 -13.65 15.47
C PHE A 204 2.81 -13.35 16.59
N THR A 205 2.60 -12.08 16.93
CA THR A 205 1.78 -11.69 18.09
C THR A 205 0.32 -11.40 17.72
N VAL A 206 0.07 -10.72 16.61
CA VAL A 206 -1.27 -10.34 16.15
C VAL A 206 -1.74 -11.28 15.04
N GLY A 207 -0.84 -11.64 14.11
CA GLY A 207 -1.11 -12.65 13.09
C GLY A 207 -2.17 -12.27 12.07
N LEU A 208 -2.28 -10.98 11.74
CA LEU A 208 -3.25 -10.46 10.77
C LEU A 208 -2.54 -9.65 9.68
N PRO A 209 -3.07 -9.60 8.44
CA PRO A 209 -2.59 -8.67 7.43
C PRO A 209 -2.82 -7.21 7.86
N ALA A 210 -1.76 -6.41 7.85
CA ALA A 210 -1.86 -4.99 8.18
C ALA A 210 -0.93 -4.14 7.30
N LYS A 211 -1.18 -2.83 7.26
CA LYS A 211 -0.21 -1.85 6.75
C LYS A 211 -0.26 -0.59 7.58
N SER A 212 0.89 -0.17 8.08
CA SER A 212 1.08 1.13 8.74
C SER A 212 1.55 2.22 7.79
N GLY A 213 1.36 3.48 8.19
CA GLY A 213 1.92 4.64 7.51
C GLY A 213 2.44 5.68 8.49
N VAL A 214 3.41 6.48 8.03
CA VAL A 214 4.00 7.57 8.82
C VAL A 214 3.01 8.68 9.19
N SER A 215 1.81 8.68 8.62
CA SER A 215 0.70 9.52 9.08
C SER A 215 0.14 9.08 10.44
N GLY A 216 0.48 7.88 10.92
CA GLY A 216 -0.15 7.25 12.08
C GLY A 216 -1.38 6.43 11.73
N ALA A 217 -1.65 6.21 10.44
CA ALA A 217 -2.67 5.29 9.97
C ALA A 217 -2.20 3.83 10.09
N VAL A 218 -3.10 2.93 10.50
CA VAL A 218 -2.92 1.47 10.48
C VAL A 218 -4.17 0.85 9.87
N MET A 219 -4.00 0.26 8.69
CA MET A 219 -5.01 -0.55 8.02
C MET A 219 -4.86 -1.99 8.46
N LEU A 220 -5.90 -2.60 9.02
CA LEU A 220 -5.90 -3.99 9.49
C LEU A 220 -7.02 -4.75 8.80
N VAL A 221 -6.72 -5.94 8.28
CA VAL A 221 -7.69 -6.80 7.62
C VAL A 221 -7.88 -8.06 8.45
N VAL A 222 -9.13 -8.44 8.72
CA VAL A 222 -9.51 -9.74 9.29
C VAL A 222 -10.23 -10.54 8.20
N PRO A 223 -9.52 -11.44 7.48
CA PRO A 223 -10.08 -12.15 6.34
C PRO A 223 -11.39 -12.87 6.69
N GLY A 224 -12.42 -12.70 5.86
CA GLY A 224 -13.75 -13.28 6.07
C GLY A 224 -14.60 -12.63 7.17
N VAL A 225 -14.11 -11.58 7.85
CA VAL A 225 -14.81 -10.95 8.98
C VAL A 225 -15.01 -9.45 8.76
N GLY A 226 -13.95 -8.69 8.47
CA GLY A 226 -14.05 -7.25 8.32
C GLY A 226 -12.70 -6.53 8.27
N GLY A 227 -12.74 -5.21 8.16
CA GLY A 227 -11.56 -4.35 8.08
C GLY A 227 -11.61 -3.20 9.07
N PHE A 228 -10.45 -2.74 9.50
CA PHE A 228 -10.28 -1.59 10.37
C PHE A 228 -9.29 -0.59 9.75
N CYS A 229 -9.52 0.70 10.01
CA CYS A 229 -8.55 1.75 9.73
C CYS A 229 -8.41 2.65 10.96
N ILE A 230 -7.31 2.49 11.67
CA ILE A 230 -7.01 3.21 12.91
C ILE A 230 -6.16 4.41 12.54
N TYR A 231 -6.41 5.56 13.16
CA TYR A 231 -5.58 6.74 12.99
C TYR A 231 -5.16 7.31 14.34
N SER A 232 -3.86 7.37 14.58
CA SER A 232 -3.28 8.12 15.69
C SER A 232 -1.85 8.56 15.35
N PRO A 233 -1.58 9.88 15.21
CA PRO A 233 -0.34 10.40 14.62
C PRO A 233 0.97 10.02 15.33
N ARG A 234 0.94 9.79 16.65
CA ARG A 234 2.16 9.53 17.41
C ARG A 234 2.72 8.16 17.05
N LEU A 235 3.96 8.15 16.55
CA LEU A 235 4.68 6.93 16.14
C LEU A 235 5.64 6.44 17.24
N ASP A 236 5.96 5.15 17.19
CA ASP A 236 7.06 4.52 17.92
C ASP A 236 8.40 4.65 17.16
N GLU A 237 9.45 4.03 17.68
CA GLU A 237 10.79 4.02 17.06
C GLU A 237 10.85 3.27 15.72
N HIS A 238 9.87 2.41 15.43
CA HIS A 238 9.75 1.66 14.18
C HIS A 238 8.86 2.37 13.14
N GLY A 239 8.35 3.56 13.45
CA GLY A 239 7.48 4.34 12.55
C GLY A 239 6.01 3.88 12.53
N ASN A 240 5.58 3.08 13.50
CA ASN A 240 4.22 2.59 13.63
C ASN A 240 3.42 3.41 14.65
N SER A 241 2.11 3.58 14.44
CA SER A 241 1.25 4.28 15.40
C SER A 241 1.21 3.58 16.76
N VAL A 242 1.58 4.28 17.83
CA VAL A 242 1.60 3.72 19.20
C VAL A 242 0.22 3.20 19.60
N ARG A 243 -0.84 4.01 19.36
CA ARG A 243 -2.21 3.60 19.68
C ARG A 243 -2.77 2.60 18.67
N GLY A 244 -2.34 2.65 17.41
CA GLY A 244 -2.69 1.65 16.40
C GLY A 244 -2.21 0.25 16.80
N LEU A 245 -0.94 0.13 17.18
CA LEU A 245 -0.38 -1.13 17.68
C LEU A 245 -1.04 -1.58 18.99
N ALA A 246 -1.29 -0.67 19.93
CA ALA A 246 -1.98 -0.99 21.16
C ALA A 246 -3.38 -1.57 20.90
N PHE A 247 -4.12 -1.01 19.94
CA PHE A 247 -5.41 -1.55 19.50
C PHE A 247 -5.26 -2.95 18.91
N CYS A 248 -4.33 -3.16 17.96
CA CYS A 248 -4.14 -4.47 17.33
C CYS A 248 -3.80 -5.57 18.35
N ASN A 249 -2.91 -5.28 19.30
CA ASN A 249 -2.56 -6.20 20.38
C ASN A 249 -3.74 -6.47 21.33
N ALA A 250 -4.50 -5.43 21.68
CA ALA A 250 -5.70 -5.60 22.50
C ALA A 250 -6.77 -6.43 21.77
N PHE A 251 -6.97 -6.21 20.47
CA PHE A 251 -7.89 -6.99 19.63
C PHE A 251 -7.50 -8.47 19.61
N ALA A 252 -6.23 -8.80 19.33
CA ALA A 252 -5.73 -10.17 19.35
C ALA A 252 -5.97 -10.83 20.72
N ARG A 253 -5.62 -10.14 21.82
CA ARG A 253 -5.83 -10.64 23.19
C ARG A 253 -7.31 -10.84 23.54
N LEU A 254 -8.17 -9.86 23.26
CA LEU A 254 -9.59 -9.90 23.61
C LEU A 254 -10.37 -10.93 22.80
N THR A 255 -9.90 -11.24 21.60
CA THR A 255 -10.46 -12.30 20.75
C THR A 255 -9.82 -13.67 21.01
N ALA A 256 -8.96 -13.78 22.03
CA ALA A 256 -8.19 -14.98 22.36
C ALA A 256 -7.47 -15.57 21.12
N SER A 257 -6.95 -14.69 20.27
CA SER A 257 -6.28 -15.05 19.01
C SER A 257 -7.14 -15.83 18.00
N ARG A 258 -8.47 -15.85 18.16
CA ARG A 258 -9.42 -16.52 17.25
C ARG A 258 -9.24 -16.12 15.78
N TYR A 259 -8.79 -14.89 15.55
CA TYR A 259 -8.61 -14.35 14.20
C TYR A 259 -7.16 -14.38 13.71
N HIS A 260 -6.23 -14.89 14.50
CA HIS A 260 -4.87 -15.13 14.03
C HIS A 260 -4.93 -16.05 12.81
N VAL A 261 -4.10 -15.83 11.79
CA VAL A 261 -4.06 -16.67 10.57
C VAL A 261 -3.74 -18.16 10.82
N PHE A 262 -3.41 -18.54 12.07
CA PHE A 262 -3.11 -19.91 12.50
C PHE A 262 -3.92 -20.32 13.75
N GLY A 263 -4.91 -19.50 14.13
CA GLY A 263 -5.79 -19.72 15.28
C GLY A 263 -7.06 -20.48 14.95
#